data_AF-W4Q7W3-F1
#
_entry.id   AF-W4Q7W3-F1
#
_cell.length_a   1.000
_cell.length_b   1.000
_cell.length_c   1.000
_cell.angle_alpha   90.00
_cell.angle_beta   90.00
_cell.angle_gamma   90.00
#
_symmetry.space_group_name_H-M   'P 1'
#
loop_
_entity.id
_entity.type
_entity.pdbx_description
1 polymer ?
#
loop_
_entity_poly.entity_id
_entity_poly.type
_entity_poly.pdbx_seq_one_letter_code
_entity_poly.pdbx_strand_id
1 'polypeptide(L)'
;MGRKTYESIGRPLPNRRNVVLTRDEQYEAEGCEIVHSVEEVLQIASSEDECFVIGGTEVFKLFWNHVDKLYVTHIDESFEGDTYFPEISAHEWEIVSVEKGMVDDKNKYDHEFRLYERKK
;
A
#
# COMPACT_ATOMS: atom_id res chain seq x y z
N MET A 1 4.38 6.08 0.66
CA MET A 1 3.41 6.24 -0.45
C MET A 1 4.05 7.04 -1.57
N GLY A 2 3.51 7.00 -2.79
CA GLY A 2 3.99 7.85 -3.89
C GLY A 2 3.34 9.24 -3.89
N ARG A 3 3.99 10.22 -4.54
CA ARG A 3 3.48 11.60 -4.68
C ARG A 3 2.01 11.68 -5.08
N LYS A 4 1.60 11.04 -6.18
CA LYS A 4 0.21 11.09 -6.68
C LYS A 4 -0.80 10.52 -5.67
N THR A 5 -0.41 9.50 -4.91
CA THR A 5 -1.25 8.92 -3.85
C THR A 5 -1.40 9.90 -2.70
N TYR A 6 -0.31 10.55 -2.29
CA TYR A 6 -0.37 11.60 -1.28
C TYR A 6 -1.26 12.78 -1.73
N GLU A 7 -1.08 13.26 -2.96
CA GLU A 7 -1.90 14.35 -3.53
C GLU A 7 -3.39 14.00 -3.59
N SER A 8 -3.72 12.74 -3.89
CA SER A 8 -5.11 12.23 -3.87
C SER A 8 -5.71 12.18 -2.45
N ILE A 9 -4.91 11.80 -1.44
CA ILE A 9 -5.31 11.84 -0.03
C ILE A 9 -5.45 13.30 0.46
N GLY A 10 -4.59 14.19 -0.04
CA GLY A 10 -4.62 15.63 0.19
C GLY A 10 -4.12 16.10 1.56
N ARG A 11 -3.69 15.18 2.43
CA ARG A 11 -3.17 15.51 3.78
C ARG A 11 -2.34 14.38 4.38
N PRO A 12 -1.44 14.67 5.33
CA PRO A 12 -0.79 13.64 6.13
C PRO A 12 -1.82 12.81 6.91
N LEU A 13 -1.59 11.51 6.96
CA LEU A 13 -2.41 10.62 7.75
C LEU A 13 -2.04 10.76 9.25
N PRO A 14 -3.00 11.06 10.15
CA PRO A 14 -2.68 11.32 11.55
C PRO A 14 -2.12 10.07 12.24
N ASN A 15 -1.29 10.29 13.28
CA ASN A 15 -0.64 9.27 14.11
C ASN A 15 0.24 8.28 13.34
N ARG A 16 0.76 8.70 12.17
CA ARG A 16 1.65 7.90 11.33
C ARG A 16 2.79 8.77 10.83
N ARG A 17 3.98 8.18 10.71
CA ARG A 17 5.08 8.77 9.94
C ARG A 17 4.72 8.67 8.45
N ASN A 18 4.49 9.81 7.81
CA ASN A 18 4.11 9.85 6.40
C ASN A 18 5.36 10.03 5.55
N VAL A 19 5.72 9.01 4.77
CA VAL A 19 6.86 9.04 3.85
C VAL A 19 6.35 9.10 2.41
N VAL A 20 6.76 10.13 1.66
CA VAL A 20 6.37 10.36 0.27
C VAL A 20 7.56 10.15 -0.65
N LEU A 21 7.48 9.14 -1.52
CA LEU A 21 8.47 8.83 -2.54
C LEU A 21 8.19 9.62 -3.82
N THR A 22 9.19 10.37 -4.28
CA THR A 22 9.12 11.19 -5.50
C THR A 22 10.49 11.41 -6.13
N ARG A 23 10.56 11.53 -7.46
CA ARG A 23 11.79 11.92 -8.17
C ARG A 23 11.98 13.44 -8.25
N ASP A 24 10.98 14.20 -7.82
CA ASP A 24 11.05 15.65 -7.78
C ASP A 24 11.77 16.08 -6.50
N GLU A 25 13.03 16.48 -6.64
CA GLU A 25 13.89 16.93 -5.53
C GLU A 25 13.43 18.25 -4.90
N GLN A 26 12.51 18.98 -5.54
CA GLN A 26 11.95 20.23 -5.02
C GLN A 26 10.57 20.04 -4.39
N TYR A 27 10.07 18.81 -4.36
CA TYR A 27 8.74 18.54 -3.82
C TYR A 27 8.73 18.67 -2.30
N GLU A 28 7.78 19.44 -1.79
CA GLU A 28 7.54 19.61 -0.37
C GLU A 28 6.12 19.17 -0.02
N ALA A 29 5.97 18.50 1.12
CA ALA A 29 4.67 18.19 1.71
C ALA A 29 4.76 18.36 3.22
N GLU A 30 4.05 19.36 3.74
CA GLU A 30 4.07 19.68 5.17
C GLU A 30 3.62 18.47 6.01
N GLY A 31 4.37 18.18 7.08
CA GLY A 31 4.11 17.03 7.95
C GLY A 31 4.43 15.66 7.34
N CYS A 32 5.14 15.63 6.20
CA CYS A 32 5.64 14.42 5.57
C CYS A 32 7.17 14.45 5.43
N GLU A 33 7.77 13.27 5.43
CA GLU A 33 9.16 13.05 5.07
C GLU A 33 9.24 12.73 3.58
N ILE A 34 10.06 13.46 2.85
CA ILE A 34 10.24 13.28 1.41
C ILE A 34 11.50 12.44 1.18
N VAL A 35 11.36 11.42 0.33
CA VAL A 35 12.45 10.52 -0.06
C VAL A 35 12.48 10.36 -1.57
N HIS A 36 13.66 10.06 -2.11
CA HIS A 36 13.90 10.08 -3.55
C HIS A 36 14.30 8.74 -4.14
N SER A 37 14.50 7.73 -3.29
CA SER A 37 14.92 6.39 -3.70
C SER A 37 14.22 5.28 -2.92
N VAL A 38 14.23 4.07 -3.49
CA VAL A 38 13.74 2.88 -2.78
C VAL A 38 14.65 2.58 -1.59
N GLU A 39 15.96 2.79 -1.76
CA GLU A 39 16.99 2.56 -0.76
C GLU A 39 16.77 3.42 0.51
N GLU A 40 16.43 4.70 0.36
CA GLU A 40 16.06 5.56 1.50
C GLU A 40 14.85 4.99 2.27
N VAL A 41 13.83 4.50 1.56
CA VAL A 41 12.67 3.88 2.20
C VAL A 41 13.04 2.59 2.92
N LEU A 42 13.90 1.76 2.33
CA LEU A 42 14.38 0.53 2.95
C LEU A 42 15.25 0.80 4.19
N GLN A 43 16.02 1.90 4.20
CA GLN A 43 16.76 2.34 5.38
C GLN A 43 15.84 2.81 6.51
N ILE A 44 14.75 3.51 6.18
CA ILE A 44 13.72 3.85 7.17
C ILE A 44 13.09 2.56 7.71
N ALA A 45 12.69 1.66 6.81
CA ALA A 45 12.00 0.42 7.16
C ALA A 45 12.84 -0.52 8.05
N SER A 46 14.17 -0.49 7.93
CA SER A 46 15.04 -1.32 8.78
C SER A 46 15.11 -0.87 10.24
N SER A 47 14.59 0.33 10.55
CA SER A 47 14.55 0.90 11.90
C SER A 47 13.17 0.86 12.56
N GLU A 48 12.16 0.34 11.86
CA GLU A 48 10.75 0.32 12.30
C GLU A 48 10.28 -1.14 12.42
N ASP A 49 9.29 -1.41 13.27
CA ASP A 49 8.74 -2.77 13.44
C ASP A 49 7.99 -3.25 12.18
N GLU A 50 7.22 -2.36 11.54
CA GLU A 50 6.49 -2.66 10.31
C GLU A 50 6.26 -1.38 9.50
N CYS A 51 6.56 -1.45 8.19
CA CYS A 51 6.35 -0.36 7.26
C CYS A 51 5.29 -0.70 6.20
N PHE A 52 4.37 0.23 5.96
CA PHE A 52 3.25 0.03 5.03
C PHE A 52 3.45 0.80 3.73
N VAL A 53 3.59 0.06 2.63
CA VAL A 53 3.46 0.62 1.29
C VAL A 53 1.98 0.73 0.95
N ILE A 54 1.45 1.95 0.92
CA ILE A 54 0.02 2.20 0.62
C ILE A 54 -0.24 2.63 -0.83
N GLY A 55 0.70 2.33 -1.73
CA GLY A 55 0.62 2.60 -3.15
C GLY A 55 1.18 3.96 -3.59
N GLY A 56 0.93 4.39 -4.83
CA GLY A 56 0.07 3.76 -5.85
C GLY A 56 0.72 2.60 -6.63
N THR A 57 0.15 2.21 -7.76
CA THR A 57 0.60 1.04 -8.56
C THR A 57 2.08 1.03 -8.89
N GLU A 58 2.68 2.17 -9.27
CA GLU A 58 4.12 2.24 -9.54
C GLU A 58 4.94 1.95 -8.27
N VAL A 59 4.48 2.44 -7.12
CA VAL A 59 5.12 2.19 -5.83
C VAL A 59 4.95 0.73 -5.41
N PHE A 60 3.77 0.15 -5.58
CA PHE A 60 3.57 -1.28 -5.33
C PHE A 60 4.54 -2.14 -6.16
N LYS A 61 4.75 -1.79 -7.44
CA LYS A 61 5.72 -2.49 -8.30
C LYS A 61 7.16 -2.30 -7.82
N LEU A 62 7.54 -1.09 -7.41
CA LEU A 62 8.90 -0.81 -6.90
C LEU A 62 9.23 -1.63 -5.65
N PHE A 63 8.26 -1.79 -4.75
CA PHE A 63 8.46 -2.51 -3.49
C PHE A 63 8.05 -3.99 -3.57
N TRP A 64 7.62 -4.50 -4.73
CA TRP A 64 7.04 -5.84 -4.84
C TRP A 64 7.99 -6.94 -4.32
N ASN A 65 9.30 -6.80 -4.53
CA ASN A 65 10.28 -7.79 -4.08
C ASN A 65 10.82 -7.53 -2.67
N HIS A 66 10.33 -6.47 -2.00
CA HIS A 66 10.79 -6.04 -0.68
C HIS A 66 9.74 -6.21 0.42
N VAL A 67 8.50 -6.56 0.06
CA VAL A 67 7.40 -6.72 1.02
C VAL A 67 7.26 -8.17 1.49
N ASP A 68 6.99 -8.36 2.77
CA ASP A 68 6.80 -9.67 3.38
C ASP A 68 5.33 -10.08 3.49
N LYS A 69 4.43 -9.09 3.55
CA LYS A 69 2.99 -9.28 3.74
C LYS A 69 2.17 -8.42 2.78
N LEU A 70 0.99 -8.90 2.42
CA LEU A 70 -0.03 -8.10 1.72
C LEU A 70 -1.30 -8.05 2.57
N TYR A 71 -1.72 -6.84 2.93
CA TYR A 71 -3.02 -6.56 3.53
C TYR A 71 -3.97 -6.12 2.43
N VAL A 72 -4.86 -7.03 2.00
CA VAL A 72 -5.69 -6.83 0.81
C VAL A 72 -7.16 -6.81 1.22
N THR A 73 -7.87 -5.74 0.88
CA THR A 73 -9.34 -5.74 0.91
C THR A 73 -9.83 -6.20 -0.46
N HIS A 74 -10.43 -7.40 -0.52
CA HIS A 74 -11.02 -7.95 -1.72
C HIS A 74 -12.51 -7.57 -1.74
N ILE A 75 -12.93 -6.72 -2.68
CA ILE A 75 -14.33 -6.35 -2.89
C ILE A 75 -14.89 -7.23 -3.99
N ASP A 76 -15.95 -8.00 -3.70
CA ASP A 76 -16.59 -8.94 -4.64
C ASP A 76 -17.56 -8.21 -5.57
N GLU A 77 -17.01 -7.29 -6.37
CA GLU A 77 -17.75 -6.50 -7.35
C GLU A 77 -16.83 -6.06 -8.50
N SER A 78 -17.40 -5.82 -9.67
CA SER A 78 -16.67 -5.34 -10.86
C SER A 78 -16.88 -3.84 -11.08
N PHE A 79 -15.79 -3.11 -11.27
CA PHE A 79 -15.79 -1.66 -11.56
C PHE A 79 -14.96 -1.36 -12.81
N GLU A 80 -15.29 -0.26 -13.50
CA GLU A 80 -14.39 0.32 -14.49
C GLU A 80 -13.17 0.94 -13.79
N GLY A 81 -11.97 0.65 -14.28
CA GLY A 81 -10.73 1.14 -13.70
C GLY A 81 -9.60 1.27 -14.73
N ASP A 82 -8.72 2.24 -14.51
CA ASP A 82 -7.55 2.53 -15.35
C ASP A 82 -6.23 2.06 -14.72
N THR A 83 -6.28 1.63 -13.46
CA THR A 83 -5.13 1.33 -12.62
C THR A 83 -5.37 0.03 -11.88
N TYR A 84 -4.38 -0.85 -11.91
CA TYR A 84 -4.49 -2.22 -11.38
C TYR A 84 -3.39 -2.51 -10.36
N PHE A 85 -3.72 -3.33 -9.36
CA PHE A 85 -2.74 -3.90 -8.44
C PHE A 85 -1.92 -4.99 -9.14
N PRO A 86 -0.65 -5.24 -8.76
CA PRO A 86 0.12 -6.36 -9.30
C PRO A 86 -0.57 -7.71 -9.04
N GLU A 87 -0.35 -8.69 -9.93
CA GLU A 87 -0.93 -10.02 -9.78
C GLU A 87 -0.39 -10.73 -8.52
N ILE A 88 -1.28 -11.20 -7.65
CA ILE A 88 -0.92 -11.97 -6.47
C ILE A 88 -0.87 -13.46 -6.85
N SER A 89 0.30 -13.92 -7.29
CA SER A 89 0.50 -15.32 -7.67
C SER A 89 0.49 -16.23 -6.44
N ALA A 90 -0.29 -17.31 -6.50
CA ALA A 90 -0.29 -18.37 -5.48
C ALA A 90 1.05 -19.14 -5.39
N HIS A 91 1.97 -18.93 -6.34
CA HIS A 91 3.33 -19.47 -6.24
C HIS A 91 4.22 -18.65 -5.29
N GLU A 92 3.96 -17.35 -5.17
CA GLU A 92 4.74 -16.43 -4.34
C GLU A 92 4.10 -16.17 -2.97
N TRP A 93 2.77 -16.24 -2.90
CA TRP A 93 1.99 -15.81 -1.75
C TRP A 93 1.09 -16.91 -1.22
N GLU A 94 0.92 -16.93 0.10
CA GLU A 94 -0.06 -17.76 0.80
C GLU A 94 -1.03 -16.90 1.60
N ILE A 95 -2.31 -17.27 1.60
CA ILE A 95 -3.32 -16.62 2.44
C ILE A 95 -3.21 -17.21 3.84
N VAL A 96 -2.96 -16.37 4.84
CA VAL A 96 -2.85 -16.78 6.25
C VAL A 96 -4.05 -16.35 7.08
N SER A 97 -4.83 -15.36 6.62
CA SER A 97 -6.08 -14.95 7.26
C SER A 97 -7.09 -14.44 6.25
N VAL A 98 -8.36 -14.73 6.49
CA VAL A 98 -9.51 -14.18 5.77
C VAL A 98 -10.57 -13.81 6.79
N GLU A 99 -10.98 -12.55 6.79
CA GLU A 99 -12.08 -12.05 7.61
C GLU A 99 -13.14 -11.43 6.71
N LYS A 100 -14.40 -11.85 6.87
CA LYS A 100 -15.51 -11.26 6.11
C LYS A 100 -15.84 -9.87 6.65
N GLY A 101 -15.86 -8.89 5.76
CA GLY A 101 -16.28 -7.53 6.08
C GLY A 101 -17.79 -7.41 6.30
N MET A 102 -18.19 -6.39 7.06
CA MET A 102 -19.60 -6.11 7.32
C MET A 102 -20.23 -5.36 6.16
N VAL A 103 -21.31 -5.90 5.60
CA VAL A 103 -22.13 -5.22 4.59
C VAL A 103 -23.24 -4.44 5.29
N ASP A 104 -23.31 -3.14 5.04
CA ASP A 104 -24.29 -2.21 5.61
C ASP A 104 -24.57 -1.02 4.66
N ASP A 105 -25.33 -0.03 5.11
CA ASP A 105 -25.67 1.15 4.31
C ASP A 105 -24.46 1.97 3.84
N LYS A 106 -23.31 1.84 4.53
CA LYS A 106 -22.06 2.54 4.23
C LYS A 106 -21.10 1.66 3.40
N ASN A 107 -21.20 0.34 3.53
CA ASN A 107 -20.36 -0.65 2.86
C ASN A 107 -21.26 -1.63 2.08
N LYS A 108 -21.58 -1.27 0.83
CA LYS A 108 -22.66 -1.93 0.07
C LYS A 108 -22.28 -3.25 -0.60
N TYR A 109 -20.99 -3.52 -0.73
CA TYR A 109 -20.48 -4.68 -1.47
C TYR A 109 -19.94 -5.72 -0.50
N ASP A 110 -20.17 -7.00 -0.82
CA ASP A 110 -19.49 -8.10 -0.14
C ASP A 110 -17.98 -7.90 -0.28
N HIS A 111 -17.25 -8.03 0.83
CA HIS A 111 -15.81 -7.86 0.84
C HIS A 111 -15.16 -8.71 1.93
N GLU A 112 -13.88 -8.97 1.74
CA GLU A 112 -13.04 -9.74 2.66
C GLU A 112 -11.72 -9.00 2.92
N PHE A 113 -11.29 -9.00 4.16
CA PHE A 113 -9.92 -8.63 4.54
C PHE A 113 -9.07 -9.89 4.47
N ARG A 114 -8.13 -9.93 3.51
CA ARG A 114 -7.22 -11.05 3.29
C ARG A 114 -5.81 -10.63 3.66
N LEU A 115 -5.16 -11.42 4.52
CA LEU A 115 -3.75 -11.30 4.81
C LEU A 115 -2.99 -12.38 4.05
N TYR A 116 -2.01 -11.95 3.27
CA TYR A 116 -1.08 -12.83 2.60
C TYR A 116 0.31 -12.70 3.23
N GLU A 117 1.03 -13.81 3.33
CA GLU A 117 2.46 -13.84 3.63
C GLU A 117 3.22 -14.39 2.43
N ARG A 118 4.45 -13.91 2.22
CA ARG A 118 5.31 -14.40 1.16
C ARG A 118 5.82 -15.80 1.52
N LYS A 119 5.73 -16.73 0.57
CA LYS A 119 6.29 -18.08 0.71
C LYS A 119 7.82 -18.02 0.80
N LYS A 120 8.39 -18.81 1.70
CA LYS A 120 9.84 -18.98 1.87
C LYS A 120 10.41 -20.01 0.92
#